data_AF-W7T8J0-F1
#
_entry.id   AF-W7T8J0-F1
#
_cell.length_a   1.000
_cell.length_b   1.000
_cell.length_c   1.000
_cell.angle_alpha   90.00
_cell.angle_beta   90.00
_cell.angle_gamma   90.00
#
_symmetry.space_group_name_H-M   'P 1'
#
loop_
_entity.id
_entity.type
_entity.pdbx_description
1 polymer ?
#
loop_
_entity_poly.entity_id
_entity_poly.type
_entity_poly.pdbx_seq_one_letter_code
_entity_poly.pdbx_strand_id
1 'polypeptide(L)'
;MTSSGFCLLNNVAIGAAYARQAYGRAPHGPFARVAIVDFDIHHGNGTEDIVRALQPSRRLLPLPASWAPEHYQLFKPWLSEEEDAASVFFGSINLVDGPHFYPCSGREMDNDQAAPNIVNVELRPLRPPQAAPGTGKAKMLGPRKVKEYCQRASVEFREKVSSTLLPKLKAFAPDLLFISAGFDGHVEDHYHYLTEEDYAWITRELVAVAEGTSGKVISVLEGGYHVRPDGGPGKRLPGRPANSTRGARAPSGGPSGATSDDDEAGRDGVVKDCQSHINEETDGGLAKGVMAHVMALMDDAGTFNMAM
;
A
#
# COMPACT_ATOMS: atom_id res chain seq x y z
N MET A 1 6.90 16.70 -12.27
CA MET A 1 6.48 16.06 -11.01
C MET A 1 6.94 16.88 -9.85
N THR A 2 6.09 16.96 -8.85
CA THR A 2 6.32 17.64 -7.58
C THR A 2 6.26 16.59 -6.48
N SER A 3 7.05 16.76 -5.43
CA SER A 3 6.85 15.98 -4.20
C SER A 3 5.46 16.30 -3.63
N SER A 4 4.73 15.26 -3.22
CA SER A 4 3.37 15.37 -2.68
C SER A 4 3.01 14.07 -1.97
N GLY A 5 2.05 14.10 -1.03
CA GLY A 5 1.54 12.88 -0.39
C GLY A 5 2.59 12.08 0.38
N PHE A 6 3.50 12.77 1.09
CA PHE A 6 4.66 12.19 1.78
C PHE A 6 5.73 11.53 0.87
N CYS A 7 5.53 11.47 -0.44
CA CYS A 7 6.50 10.94 -1.40
C CYS A 7 7.52 12.01 -1.84
N LEU A 8 8.81 11.73 -1.65
CA LEU A 8 9.92 12.57 -2.16
C LEU A 8 10.39 12.10 -3.55
N LEU A 9 10.45 10.79 -3.75
CA LEU A 9 10.84 10.11 -4.98
C LEU A 9 9.80 9.02 -5.28
N ASN A 10 9.62 8.70 -6.55
CA ASN A 10 8.78 7.56 -6.96
C ASN A 10 9.63 6.29 -7.00
N ASN A 11 9.71 5.60 -5.86
CA ASN A 11 10.58 4.44 -5.67
C ASN A 11 10.27 3.32 -6.65
N VAL A 12 8.98 3.02 -6.86
CA VAL A 12 8.53 1.94 -7.74
C VAL A 12 8.83 2.24 -9.19
N ALA A 13 8.55 3.46 -9.66
CA ALA A 13 8.88 3.85 -11.03
C ALA A 13 10.40 3.87 -11.28
N ILE A 14 11.20 4.32 -10.30
CA ILE A 14 12.67 4.27 -10.37
C ILE A 14 13.15 2.82 -10.49
N GLY A 15 12.64 1.92 -9.63
CA GLY A 15 12.98 0.50 -9.64
C GLY A 15 12.61 -0.17 -10.97
N ALA A 16 11.41 0.09 -11.48
CA ALA A 16 10.93 -0.42 -12.76
C ALA A 16 11.78 0.08 -13.94
N ALA A 17 12.03 1.39 -14.00
CA ALA A 17 12.87 1.99 -15.05
C ALA A 17 14.31 1.44 -15.00
N TYR A 18 14.89 1.33 -13.81
CA TYR A 18 16.22 0.73 -13.63
C TYR A 18 16.25 -0.72 -14.08
N ALA A 19 15.25 -1.53 -13.70
CA ALA A 19 15.17 -2.93 -14.10
C ALA A 19 15.13 -3.09 -15.63
N ARG A 20 14.31 -2.28 -16.32
CA ARG A 20 14.27 -2.25 -17.79
C ARG A 20 15.60 -1.79 -18.38
N GLN A 21 16.20 -0.73 -17.85
CA GLN A 21 17.41 -0.16 -18.41
C GLN A 21 18.64 -1.04 -18.21
N ALA A 22 18.74 -1.73 -17.07
CA ALA A 22 19.88 -2.57 -16.71
C ALA A 22 19.77 -3.98 -17.30
N TYR A 23 18.56 -4.55 -17.36
CA TYR A 23 18.35 -5.95 -17.72
C TYR A 23 17.47 -6.16 -18.96
N GLY A 24 16.75 -5.14 -19.43
CA GLY A 24 15.85 -5.23 -20.60
C GLY A 24 16.49 -4.88 -21.95
N ARG A 25 17.75 -4.43 -22.00
CA ARG A 25 18.43 -3.94 -23.22
C ARG A 25 18.76 -5.01 -24.26
N ALA A 26 18.98 -6.25 -23.84
CA ALA A 26 19.26 -7.32 -24.79
C ALA A 26 18.00 -7.63 -25.62
N PRO A 27 18.12 -8.03 -26.91
CA PRO A 27 16.99 -8.62 -27.62
C PRO A 27 16.45 -9.78 -26.78
N HIS A 28 15.19 -9.68 -26.31
CA HIS A 28 14.57 -10.59 -25.36
C HIS A 28 15.17 -10.59 -23.94
N GLY A 29 15.65 -9.44 -23.45
CA GLY A 29 16.07 -9.27 -22.07
C GLY A 29 14.95 -9.64 -21.07
N PRO A 30 15.29 -10.18 -19.89
CA PRO A 30 14.31 -10.77 -18.97
C PRO A 30 13.25 -9.80 -18.45
N PHE A 31 13.45 -8.48 -18.53
CA PHE A 31 12.52 -7.45 -18.05
C PHE A 31 12.17 -6.45 -19.16
N ALA A 32 11.83 -6.92 -20.36
CA ALA A 32 11.43 -6.05 -21.46
C ALA A 32 10.10 -5.35 -21.14
N ARG A 33 9.11 -6.10 -20.65
CA ARG A 33 7.79 -5.61 -20.20
C ARG A 33 7.71 -5.57 -18.69
N VAL A 34 7.45 -4.39 -18.14
CA VAL A 34 7.30 -4.20 -16.69
C VAL A 34 5.92 -3.65 -16.39
N ALA A 35 5.24 -4.28 -15.44
CA ALA A 35 3.97 -3.78 -14.90
C ALA A 35 4.19 -3.21 -13.50
N ILE A 36 3.47 -2.13 -13.20
CA ILE A 36 3.32 -1.58 -11.85
C ILE A 36 1.82 -1.64 -11.53
N VAL A 37 1.46 -2.32 -10.46
CA VAL A 37 0.10 -2.33 -9.93
C VAL A 37 0.11 -1.68 -8.56
N ASP A 38 -0.73 -0.67 -8.39
CA ASP A 38 -0.90 0.10 -7.18
C ASP A 38 -2.26 -0.22 -6.56
N PHE A 39 -2.23 -0.74 -5.33
CA PHE A 39 -3.44 -0.95 -4.53
C PHE A 39 -3.52 -0.05 -3.29
N ASP A 40 -2.61 0.93 -3.16
CA ASP A 40 -2.78 2.02 -2.21
C ASP A 40 -4.14 2.70 -2.47
N ILE A 41 -4.85 3.08 -1.40
CA ILE A 41 -6.20 3.61 -1.58
C ILE A 41 -6.17 5.00 -2.24
N HIS A 42 -5.05 5.71 -2.14
CA HIS A 42 -4.80 6.95 -2.85
C HIS A 42 -4.30 6.66 -4.26
N HIS A 43 -4.78 7.44 -5.23
CA HIS A 43 -4.31 7.29 -6.60
C HIS A 43 -2.80 7.51 -6.70
N GLY A 44 -2.08 6.55 -7.32
CA GLY A 44 -0.66 6.64 -7.69
C GLY A 44 -0.37 7.66 -8.79
N ASN A 45 -0.83 8.91 -8.63
CA ASN A 45 -0.78 9.98 -9.63
C ASN A 45 0.66 10.28 -10.10
N GLY A 46 1.62 10.14 -9.19
CA GLY A 46 3.04 10.27 -9.51
C GLY A 46 3.54 9.16 -10.43
N THR A 47 3.06 7.93 -10.31
CA THR A 47 3.45 6.82 -11.21
C THR A 47 2.76 6.97 -12.55
N GLU A 48 1.45 7.29 -12.56
CA GLU A 48 0.71 7.52 -13.78
C GLU A 48 1.35 8.61 -14.65
N ASP A 49 1.68 9.76 -14.06
CA ASP A 49 2.28 10.88 -14.80
C ASP A 49 3.65 10.51 -15.42
N ILE A 50 4.42 9.60 -14.80
CA ILE A 50 5.71 9.12 -15.34
C ILE A 50 5.42 8.22 -16.54
N VAL A 51 4.47 7.30 -16.40
CA VAL A 51 4.14 6.33 -17.45
C VAL A 51 3.49 7.03 -18.64
N ARG A 52 2.65 8.04 -18.42
CA ARG A 52 2.12 8.90 -19.50
C ARG A 52 3.22 9.64 -20.24
N ALA A 53 4.30 10.02 -19.56
CA ALA A 53 5.43 10.72 -20.18
C ALA A 53 6.33 9.79 -21.03
N LEU A 54 6.07 8.48 -21.06
CA LEU A 54 6.72 7.56 -22.00
C LEU A 54 6.26 7.78 -23.45
N GLN A 55 5.09 8.41 -23.64
CA GLN A 55 4.62 8.84 -24.94
C GLN A 55 4.75 10.37 -25.07
N PRO A 56 5.12 10.89 -26.25
CA PRO A 56 5.12 12.32 -26.49
C PRO A 56 3.73 12.92 -26.23
N SER A 57 3.63 13.81 -25.25
CA SER A 57 2.37 14.49 -24.94
C SER A 57 2.60 16.00 -24.74
N ARG A 58 1.58 16.79 -25.09
CA ARG A 58 1.58 18.25 -24.87
C ARG A 58 0.61 18.55 -23.74
N ARG A 59 1.11 19.02 -22.60
CA ARG A 59 0.26 19.46 -21.48
C ARG A 59 0.10 20.97 -21.47
N LEU A 60 -1.10 21.39 -21.09
CA LEU A 60 -1.46 22.78 -20.84
C LEU A 60 -1.42 23.01 -19.34
N LEU A 61 -0.65 24.00 -18.87
CA LEU A 61 -0.81 24.50 -17.51
C LEU A 61 -1.88 25.59 -17.55
N PRO A 62 -3.04 25.40 -16.89
CA PRO A 62 -4.03 26.45 -16.75
C PRO A 62 -3.53 27.46 -15.73
N LEU A 63 -2.68 28.38 -16.19
CA LEU A 63 -2.27 29.53 -15.40
C LEU A 63 -3.43 30.55 -15.35
N PRO A 64 -3.50 31.40 -14.31
CA PRO A 64 -4.48 32.48 -14.26
C PRO A 64 -4.45 33.31 -15.55
N ALA A 65 -5.58 33.88 -16.00
CA ALA A 65 -5.66 34.59 -17.28
C ALA A 65 -4.66 35.75 -17.46
N SER A 66 -4.09 36.27 -16.37
CA SER A 66 -2.99 37.24 -16.39
C SER A 66 -1.65 36.68 -16.86
N TRP A 67 -1.50 35.35 -16.89
CA TRP A 67 -0.32 34.61 -17.33
C TRP A 67 -0.70 33.84 -18.60
N ALA A 68 0.12 33.93 -19.65
CA ALA A 68 -0.14 33.21 -20.88
C ALA A 68 -0.17 31.70 -20.57
N PRO A 69 -1.18 30.94 -21.06
CA PRO A 69 -1.20 29.50 -20.87
C PRO A 69 0.07 28.90 -21.47
N GLU A 70 0.86 28.19 -20.66
CA GLU A 70 2.08 27.57 -21.13
C GLU A 70 1.84 26.12 -21.55
N HIS A 71 2.43 25.76 -22.68
CA HIS A 71 2.44 24.41 -23.19
C HIS A 71 3.82 23.81 -22.99
N TYR A 72 3.87 22.66 -22.34
CA TYR A 72 5.11 21.89 -22.19
C TYR A 72 4.97 20.55 -22.88
N GLN A 73 6.03 20.13 -23.57
CA GLN A 73 6.16 18.76 -24.06
C GLN A 73 6.71 17.90 -22.92
N LEU A 74 6.00 16.82 -22.61
CA LEU A 74 6.45 15.80 -21.67
C LEU A 74 6.76 14.55 -22.50
N PHE A 75 8.05 14.21 -22.56
CA PHE A 75 8.53 13.00 -23.20
C PHE A 75 9.83 12.54 -22.53
N LYS A 76 9.81 11.35 -21.91
CA LYS A 76 10.91 10.78 -21.14
C LYS A 76 10.90 9.24 -21.26
N PRO A 77 11.33 8.68 -22.39
CA PRO A 77 11.49 7.23 -22.53
C PRO A 77 12.52 6.72 -21.50
N TRP A 78 12.31 5.51 -21.01
CA TRP A 78 13.24 4.77 -20.14
C TRP A 78 14.29 3.99 -20.95
N LEU A 79 13.88 3.37 -22.06
CA LEU A 79 14.73 2.51 -22.88
C LEU A 79 14.60 2.81 -24.38
N SER A 80 13.39 2.81 -24.92
CA SER A 80 13.11 3.02 -26.34
C SER A 80 11.94 3.97 -26.55
N GLU A 81 12.14 4.97 -27.40
CA GLU A 81 11.11 5.94 -27.78
C GLU A 81 9.88 5.28 -28.40
N GLU A 82 10.07 4.17 -29.12
CA GLU A 82 9.02 3.50 -29.88
C GLU A 82 8.29 2.43 -29.05
N GLU A 83 9.00 1.76 -28.14
CA GLU A 83 8.49 0.55 -27.48
C GLU A 83 8.05 0.77 -26.03
N ASP A 84 8.52 1.82 -25.36
CA ASP A 84 8.29 1.99 -23.92
C ASP A 84 6.82 2.11 -23.55
N ALA A 85 6.07 2.84 -24.37
CA ALA A 85 4.64 2.97 -24.26
C ALA A 85 3.90 1.62 -24.27
N ALA A 86 4.39 0.68 -25.07
CA ALA A 86 3.83 -0.67 -25.20
C ALA A 86 4.39 -1.64 -24.14
N SER A 87 5.52 -1.31 -23.52
CA SER A 87 6.30 -2.19 -22.65
C SER A 87 6.21 -1.83 -21.17
N VAL A 88 5.46 -0.79 -20.82
CA VAL A 88 5.23 -0.39 -19.43
C VAL A 88 3.74 -0.33 -19.17
N PHE A 89 3.29 -1.05 -18.15
CA PHE A 89 1.91 -1.06 -17.68
C PHE A 89 1.81 -0.41 -16.32
N PHE A 90 0.78 0.41 -16.13
CA PHE A 90 0.41 0.96 -14.84
C PHE A 90 -1.07 0.70 -14.57
N GLY A 91 -1.37 0.11 -13.42
CA GLY A 91 -2.73 -0.02 -12.92
C GLY A 91 -2.84 0.53 -11.51
N SER A 92 -3.85 1.35 -11.24
CA SER A 92 -4.14 1.87 -9.89
C SER A 92 -5.54 1.50 -9.46
N ILE A 93 -5.70 1.03 -8.22
CA ILE A 93 -6.98 0.73 -7.60
C ILE A 93 -7.17 1.71 -6.44
N ASN A 94 -7.94 2.77 -6.67
CA ASN A 94 -7.97 3.90 -5.75
C ASN A 94 -9.38 4.41 -5.50
N LEU A 95 -9.57 5.02 -4.34
CA LEU A 95 -10.80 5.71 -4.02
C LEU A 95 -10.89 7.04 -4.78
N VAL A 96 -12.08 7.38 -5.27
CA VAL A 96 -12.36 8.68 -5.88
C VAL A 96 -13.59 9.29 -5.22
N ASP A 97 -13.44 10.53 -4.74
CA ASP A 97 -14.53 11.27 -4.10
C ASP A 97 -14.53 12.74 -4.53
N GLY A 98 -14.36 12.98 -5.83
CA GLY A 98 -14.25 14.32 -6.40
C GLY A 98 -13.15 15.13 -5.68
N PRO A 99 -13.44 16.35 -5.19
CA PRO A 99 -12.46 17.17 -4.47
C PRO A 99 -12.28 16.76 -3.00
N HIS A 100 -12.97 15.73 -2.51
CA HIS A 100 -13.02 15.37 -1.09
C HIS A 100 -12.07 14.25 -0.70
N PHE A 101 -11.35 13.67 -1.65
CA PHE A 101 -10.37 12.63 -1.41
C PHE A 101 -9.09 12.90 -2.19
N TYR A 102 -7.98 12.90 -1.48
CA TYR A 102 -6.65 13.14 -2.05
C TYR A 102 -6.26 11.97 -2.97
N PRO A 103 -5.54 12.18 -4.09
CA PRO A 103 -5.08 13.44 -4.68
C PRO A 103 -6.04 14.04 -5.71
N CYS A 104 -7.34 13.73 -5.65
CA CYS A 104 -8.37 14.22 -6.58
C CYS A 104 -8.14 13.79 -8.06
N SER A 105 -7.55 12.62 -8.28
CA SER A 105 -7.29 12.04 -9.62
C SER A 105 -7.53 10.52 -9.61
N GLY A 106 -7.26 9.83 -10.73
CA GLY A 106 -7.39 8.38 -10.82
C GLY A 106 -8.82 7.91 -11.10
N ARG A 107 -9.58 8.69 -11.87
CA ARG A 107 -10.95 8.32 -12.25
C ARG A 107 -10.93 7.32 -13.38
N GLU A 108 -11.91 6.42 -13.40
CA GLU A 108 -12.08 5.48 -14.51
C GLU A 108 -12.31 6.20 -15.85
N MET A 109 -12.94 7.38 -15.82
CA MET A 109 -13.15 8.20 -17.02
C MET A 109 -11.87 8.83 -17.58
N ASP A 110 -10.79 8.88 -16.80
CA ASP A 110 -9.49 9.38 -17.24
C ASP A 110 -8.65 8.26 -17.94
N ASN A 111 -9.20 7.04 -18.03
CA ASN A 111 -8.63 5.95 -18.82
C ASN A 111 -8.70 6.29 -20.31
N ASP A 112 -7.53 6.44 -20.92
CA ASP A 112 -7.41 6.88 -22.31
C ASP A 112 -7.26 5.67 -23.25
N GLN A 113 -8.05 5.65 -24.33
CA GLN A 113 -7.90 4.64 -25.38
C GLN A 113 -6.53 4.74 -26.10
N ALA A 114 -5.91 5.92 -26.10
CA ALA A 114 -4.57 6.12 -26.65
C ALA A 114 -3.46 5.61 -25.72
N ALA A 115 -3.75 5.39 -24.43
CA ALA A 115 -2.82 4.83 -23.46
C ALA A 115 -3.42 3.55 -22.81
N PRO A 116 -3.60 2.46 -23.58
CA PRO A 116 -4.31 1.26 -23.11
C PRO A 116 -3.63 0.54 -21.94
N ASN A 117 -2.33 0.81 -21.73
CA ASN A 117 -1.51 0.27 -20.65
C ASN A 117 -1.61 1.08 -19.34
N ILE A 118 -2.49 2.09 -19.28
CA ILE A 118 -2.80 2.84 -18.06
C ILE A 118 -4.23 2.52 -17.66
N VAL A 119 -4.41 2.01 -16.45
CA VAL A 119 -5.69 1.46 -15.99
C VAL A 119 -5.99 1.93 -14.58
N ASN A 120 -6.88 2.91 -14.46
CA ASN A 120 -7.46 3.30 -13.19
C ASN A 120 -8.73 2.52 -12.91
N VAL A 121 -8.81 1.96 -11.72
CA VAL A 121 -9.96 1.28 -11.15
C VAL A 121 -10.48 2.15 -10.01
N GLU A 122 -11.66 2.72 -10.20
CA GLU A 122 -12.22 3.73 -9.31
C GLU A 122 -13.08 3.05 -8.26
N LEU A 123 -12.74 3.15 -6.97
CA LEU A 123 -13.58 2.72 -5.86
C LEU A 123 -14.45 3.87 -5.37
N ARG A 124 -15.69 3.56 -4.96
CA ARG A 124 -16.61 4.57 -4.44
C ARG A 124 -16.50 4.73 -2.92
N PRO A 125 -16.68 5.96 -2.41
CA PRO A 125 -16.62 6.22 -0.98
C PRO A 125 -17.83 5.56 -0.29
N LEU A 126 -17.56 4.65 0.62
CA LEU A 126 -18.57 4.02 1.46
C LEU A 126 -18.81 4.87 2.70
N ARG A 127 -19.68 5.88 2.58
CA ARG A 127 -20.01 6.74 3.73
C ARG A 127 -21.18 6.17 4.53
N PRO A 128 -21.08 6.08 5.87
CA PRO A 128 -22.27 5.96 6.68
C PRO A 128 -23.20 7.15 6.45
N PRO A 129 -24.53 6.96 6.54
CA PRO A 129 -25.47 8.07 6.43
C PRO A 129 -25.06 9.15 7.43
N GLN A 130 -24.74 10.33 6.91
CA GLN A 130 -24.29 11.45 7.73
C GLN A 130 -25.39 11.79 8.75
N ALA A 131 -24.98 12.06 9.98
CA ALA A 131 -25.86 12.71 10.92
C ALA A 131 -26.23 14.10 10.36
N ALA A 132 -27.46 14.55 10.58
CA ALA A 132 -27.94 15.83 10.05
C ALA A 132 -26.97 16.98 10.42
N PRO A 133 -26.82 17.99 9.54
CA PRO A 133 -25.96 19.14 9.81
C PRO A 133 -26.27 19.74 11.19
N GLY A 134 -25.24 19.92 12.03
CA GLY A 134 -25.37 20.51 13.37
C GLY A 134 -25.35 19.52 14.54
N THR A 135 -25.28 18.21 14.29
CA THR A 135 -25.09 17.21 15.34
C THR A 135 -23.61 16.81 15.43
N GLY A 136 -22.87 17.54 16.26
CA GLY A 136 -21.43 17.32 16.46
C GLY A 136 -21.09 15.86 16.81
N LYS A 137 -19.98 15.40 16.21
CA LYS A 137 -19.35 14.07 16.27
C LYS A 137 -20.00 12.99 15.40
N ALA A 138 -19.23 12.56 14.38
CA ALA A 138 -19.49 11.31 13.67
C ALA A 138 -19.58 10.17 14.70
N LYS A 139 -20.74 9.52 14.78
CA LYS A 139 -20.91 8.38 15.68
C LYS A 139 -20.11 7.22 15.11
N MET A 140 -19.15 6.70 15.87
CA MET A 140 -18.42 5.47 15.48
C MET A 140 -19.42 4.38 15.10
N LEU A 141 -19.16 3.70 14.00
CA LEU A 141 -20.03 2.63 13.52
C LEU A 141 -20.00 1.47 14.50
N GLY A 142 -21.18 0.92 14.79
CA GLY A 142 -21.27 -0.31 15.58
C GLY A 142 -20.67 -1.50 14.81
N PRO A 143 -20.20 -2.55 15.49
CA PRO A 143 -19.49 -3.68 14.86
C PRO A 143 -20.26 -4.33 13.69
N ARG A 144 -21.59 -4.44 13.81
CA ARG A 144 -22.45 -4.99 12.74
C ARG A 144 -22.40 -4.15 11.46
N LYS A 145 -22.39 -2.82 11.58
CA LYS A 145 -22.29 -1.90 10.44
C LYS A 145 -20.89 -1.95 9.85
N VAL A 146 -19.84 -1.99 10.67
CA VAL A 146 -18.47 -2.14 10.15
C VAL A 146 -18.36 -3.39 9.27
N LYS A 147 -18.86 -4.53 9.76
CA LYS A 147 -18.88 -5.78 8.99
C LYS A 147 -19.66 -5.67 7.67
N GLU A 148 -20.81 -5.00 7.67
CA GLU A 148 -21.60 -4.75 6.46
C GLU A 148 -20.82 -3.91 5.43
N TYR A 149 -20.12 -2.87 5.89
CA TYR A 149 -19.31 -2.01 5.03
C TYR A 149 -18.09 -2.74 4.48
N CYS A 150 -17.42 -3.56 5.29
CA CYS A 150 -16.34 -4.44 4.83
C CYS A 150 -16.81 -5.39 3.73
N GLN A 151 -17.98 -6.03 3.90
CA GLN A 151 -18.53 -6.91 2.88
C GLN A 151 -18.81 -6.16 1.57
N ARG A 152 -19.38 -4.96 1.64
CA ARG A 152 -19.65 -4.14 0.46
C ARG A 152 -18.36 -3.68 -0.23
N ALA A 153 -17.36 -3.25 0.53
CA ALA A 153 -16.06 -2.86 0.03
C ALA A 153 -15.37 -4.03 -0.68
N SER A 154 -15.35 -5.20 -0.04
CA SER A 154 -14.77 -6.43 -0.58
C SER A 154 -15.41 -6.82 -1.91
N VAL A 155 -16.75 -6.80 -2.00
CA VAL A 155 -17.46 -7.11 -3.25
C VAL A 155 -17.10 -6.11 -4.35
N GLU A 156 -17.20 -4.80 -4.08
CA GLU A 156 -16.87 -3.77 -5.09
C GLU A 156 -15.41 -3.87 -5.54
N PHE A 157 -14.48 -4.01 -4.61
CA PHE A 157 -13.05 -4.13 -4.87
C PHE A 157 -12.75 -5.31 -5.78
N ARG A 158 -13.23 -6.51 -5.40
CA ARG A 158 -12.96 -7.74 -6.16
C ARG A 158 -13.62 -7.73 -7.54
N GLU A 159 -14.86 -7.28 -7.64
CA GLU A 159 -15.59 -7.19 -8.91
C GLU A 159 -14.90 -6.22 -9.88
N LYS A 160 -14.53 -5.02 -9.42
CA LYS A 160 -13.90 -4.01 -10.28
C LYS A 160 -12.51 -4.41 -10.71
N VAL A 161 -11.70 -4.92 -9.80
CA VAL A 161 -10.37 -5.45 -10.12
C VAL A 161 -10.46 -6.59 -11.14
N SER A 162 -11.37 -7.55 -10.92
CA SER A 162 -11.52 -8.73 -11.79
C SER A 162 -12.05 -8.39 -13.17
N SER A 163 -12.93 -7.39 -13.28
CA SER A 163 -13.52 -6.98 -14.56
C SER A 163 -12.65 -5.98 -15.33
N THR A 164 -11.81 -5.21 -14.66
CA THR A 164 -11.10 -4.07 -15.28
C THR A 164 -9.59 -4.26 -15.34
N LEU A 165 -8.94 -4.54 -14.20
CA LEU A 165 -7.48 -4.58 -14.09
C LEU A 165 -6.90 -5.92 -14.54
N LEU A 166 -7.36 -7.03 -13.94
CA LEU A 166 -6.76 -8.35 -14.17
C LEU A 166 -6.79 -8.79 -15.65
N PRO A 167 -7.86 -8.57 -16.43
CA PRO A 167 -7.86 -8.95 -17.84
C PRO A 167 -6.80 -8.21 -18.66
N LYS A 168 -6.61 -6.91 -18.38
CA LYS A 168 -5.62 -6.08 -19.08
C LYS A 168 -4.19 -6.43 -18.67
N LEU A 169 -3.96 -6.67 -17.38
CA LEU A 169 -2.66 -7.11 -16.88
C LEU A 169 -2.27 -8.49 -17.44
N LYS A 170 -3.22 -9.44 -17.49
CA LYS A 170 -3.02 -10.76 -18.11
C LYS A 170 -2.68 -10.64 -19.60
N ALA A 171 -3.39 -9.77 -20.33
CA ALA A 171 -3.12 -9.53 -21.75
C ALA A 171 -1.76 -8.86 -21.99
N PHE A 172 -1.32 -7.97 -21.09
CA PHE A 172 -0.01 -7.33 -21.15
C PHE A 172 1.13 -8.34 -20.95
N ALA A 173 0.90 -9.38 -20.14
CA ALA A 173 1.83 -10.46 -19.85
C ALA A 173 3.22 -9.93 -19.37
N PRO A 174 3.30 -9.35 -18.16
CA PRO A 174 4.52 -8.69 -17.69
C PRO A 174 5.68 -9.67 -17.48
N ASP A 175 6.90 -9.25 -17.79
CA ASP A 175 8.10 -10.03 -17.47
C ASP A 175 8.62 -9.72 -16.04
N LEU A 176 8.18 -8.62 -15.45
CA LEU A 176 8.39 -8.26 -14.05
C LEU A 176 7.20 -7.43 -13.55
N LEU A 177 6.65 -7.82 -12.41
CA LEU A 177 5.56 -7.11 -11.75
C LEU A 177 6.05 -6.39 -10.50
N PHE A 178 5.85 -5.08 -10.45
CA PHE A 178 5.96 -4.29 -9.24
C PHE A 178 4.58 -4.10 -8.61
N ILE A 179 4.52 -4.16 -7.28
CA ILE A 179 3.34 -3.85 -6.49
C ILE A 179 3.66 -2.64 -5.62
N SER A 180 2.97 -1.52 -5.86
CA SER A 180 2.86 -0.40 -4.92
C SER A 180 1.83 -0.80 -3.86
N ALA A 181 2.34 -1.23 -2.70
CA ALA A 181 1.57 -1.92 -1.67
C ALA A 181 1.22 -0.95 -0.53
N GLY A 182 0.13 -0.20 -0.68
CA GLY A 182 -0.44 0.63 0.38
C GLY A 182 -1.58 -0.07 1.13
N PHE A 183 -1.60 0.05 2.47
CA PHE A 183 -2.57 -0.62 3.34
C PHE A 183 -3.55 0.35 4.03
N ASP A 184 -3.56 1.62 3.65
CA ASP A 184 -4.43 2.65 4.21
C ASP A 184 -5.90 2.57 3.75
N GLY A 185 -6.21 1.71 2.78
CA GLY A 185 -7.58 1.28 2.48
C GLY A 185 -8.21 0.36 3.53
N HIS A 186 -7.44 -0.06 4.53
CA HIS A 186 -7.89 -0.94 5.59
C HIS A 186 -8.96 -0.28 6.48
N VAL A 187 -9.90 -1.08 6.99
CA VAL A 187 -11.00 -0.62 7.85
C VAL A 187 -10.54 0.18 9.09
N GLU A 188 -9.33 -0.08 9.56
CA GLU A 188 -8.73 0.61 10.70
C GLU A 188 -8.05 1.95 10.34
N ASP A 189 -7.71 2.19 9.07
CA ASP A 189 -7.19 3.47 8.56
C ASP A 189 -8.31 4.43 8.11
N HIS A 190 -9.58 3.98 8.16
CA HIS A 190 -10.81 4.77 7.98
C HIS A 190 -11.01 5.46 6.61
N TYR A 191 -10.13 5.23 5.63
CA TYR A 191 -10.33 5.70 4.26
C TYR A 191 -11.26 4.79 3.45
N HIS A 192 -11.07 3.48 3.59
CA HIS A 192 -11.93 2.46 2.99
C HIS A 192 -12.11 1.27 3.95
N TYR A 193 -13.02 0.35 3.64
CA TYR A 193 -13.38 -0.75 4.56
C TYR A 193 -12.76 -2.09 4.14
N LEU A 194 -11.57 -2.07 3.52
CA LEU A 194 -10.90 -3.31 3.12
C LEU A 194 -10.42 -4.08 4.35
N THR A 195 -10.32 -5.39 4.17
CA THR A 195 -9.81 -6.32 5.16
C THR A 195 -8.53 -6.97 4.67
N GLU A 196 -7.85 -7.66 5.56
CA GLU A 196 -6.63 -8.39 5.24
C GLU A 196 -6.87 -9.53 4.25
N GLU A 197 -8.08 -10.11 4.26
CA GLU A 197 -8.51 -11.09 3.24
C GLU A 197 -8.56 -10.48 1.84
N ASP A 198 -8.87 -9.19 1.71
CA ASP A 198 -8.90 -8.49 0.42
C ASP A 198 -7.49 -8.22 -0.09
N TYR A 199 -6.57 -7.82 0.81
CA TYR A 199 -5.14 -7.67 0.49
C TYR A 199 -4.47 -9.00 0.12
N ALA A 200 -4.78 -10.07 0.85
CA ALA A 200 -4.33 -11.41 0.51
C ALA A 200 -4.88 -11.86 -0.84
N TRP A 201 -6.16 -11.58 -1.11
CA TRP A 201 -6.79 -11.91 -2.39
C TRP A 201 -6.15 -11.17 -3.56
N ILE A 202 -5.98 -9.85 -3.50
CA ILE A 202 -5.37 -9.10 -4.60
C ILE A 202 -3.92 -9.54 -4.82
N THR A 203 -3.17 -9.78 -3.75
CA THR A 203 -1.78 -10.26 -3.86
C THR A 203 -1.73 -11.60 -4.59
N ARG A 204 -2.59 -12.56 -4.25
CA ARG A 204 -2.66 -13.86 -4.95
C ARG A 204 -3.04 -13.72 -6.41
N GLU A 205 -4.03 -12.89 -6.75
CA GLU A 205 -4.41 -12.66 -8.15
C GLU A 205 -3.26 -12.06 -8.96
N LEU A 206 -2.52 -11.11 -8.39
CA LEU A 206 -1.36 -10.48 -9.02
C LEU A 206 -0.19 -11.45 -9.20
N VAL A 207 0.12 -12.23 -8.16
CA VAL A 207 1.14 -13.29 -8.21
C VAL A 207 0.78 -14.33 -9.27
N ALA A 208 -0.47 -14.79 -9.32
CA ALA A 208 -0.92 -15.74 -10.34
C ALA A 208 -0.76 -15.22 -11.78
N VAL A 209 -0.91 -13.90 -12.00
CA VAL A 209 -0.60 -13.30 -13.32
C VAL A 209 0.90 -13.33 -13.61
N ALA A 210 1.74 -13.02 -12.63
CA ALA A 210 3.19 -13.09 -12.78
C ALA A 210 3.66 -14.55 -13.01
N GLU A 211 3.12 -15.54 -12.30
CA GLU A 211 3.43 -16.96 -12.51
C GLU A 211 3.06 -17.47 -13.90
N GLY A 212 1.97 -16.95 -14.48
CA GLY A 212 1.61 -17.21 -15.87
C GLY A 212 2.60 -16.67 -16.91
N THR A 213 3.63 -15.94 -16.47
CA THR A 213 4.65 -15.30 -17.31
C THR A 213 6.06 -15.62 -16.82
N SER A 214 6.69 -14.77 -16.00
CA SER A 214 8.07 -14.93 -15.53
C SER A 214 8.20 -15.41 -14.08
N GLY A 215 7.12 -15.32 -13.29
CA GLY A 215 7.07 -15.55 -11.85
C GLY A 215 7.75 -14.46 -11.01
N LYS A 216 8.08 -13.30 -11.58
CA LYS A 216 8.88 -12.27 -10.87
C LYS A 216 8.02 -11.13 -10.37
N VAL A 217 7.99 -11.00 -9.04
CA VAL A 217 7.24 -9.97 -8.33
C VAL A 217 8.16 -9.22 -7.38
N ILE A 218 8.03 -7.90 -7.34
CA ILE A 218 8.65 -7.03 -6.34
C ILE A 218 7.52 -6.23 -5.68
N SER A 219 7.42 -6.31 -4.37
CA SER A 219 6.47 -5.49 -3.60
C SER A 219 7.21 -4.37 -2.89
N VAL A 220 6.64 -3.18 -2.91
CA VAL A 220 7.20 -1.97 -2.29
C VAL A 220 6.11 -1.34 -1.44
N LEU A 221 6.38 -1.21 -0.15
CA LEU A 221 5.44 -0.60 0.80
C LEU A 221 5.22 0.89 0.47
N GLU A 222 3.95 1.31 0.43
CA GLU A 222 3.52 2.70 0.26
C GLU A 222 2.84 3.21 1.55
N GLY A 223 1.55 3.56 1.50
CA GLY A 223 0.75 4.00 2.64
C GLY A 223 0.35 2.89 3.62
N GLY A 224 -0.35 3.30 4.69
CA GLY A 224 -0.79 2.43 5.79
C GLY A 224 -0.24 2.92 7.11
N TYR A 225 -1.11 3.46 7.97
CA TYR A 225 -0.70 4.29 9.10
C TYR A 225 -1.10 3.68 10.43
N HIS A 226 -2.00 2.70 10.43
CA HIS A 226 -2.38 1.99 11.65
C HIS A 226 -1.36 0.91 12.03
N VAL A 227 -0.24 1.35 12.61
CA VAL A 227 0.79 0.48 13.19
C VAL A 227 0.46 0.15 14.63
N ARG A 228 0.51 -1.15 14.99
CA ARG A 228 0.64 -1.55 16.39
C ARG A 228 2.10 -1.83 16.71
N PRO A 229 2.63 -1.31 17.84
CA PRO A 229 3.93 -1.73 18.32
C PRO A 229 3.90 -3.21 18.68
N ASP A 230 4.89 -3.93 18.17
CA ASP A 230 5.05 -5.36 18.28
C ASP A 230 5.06 -5.79 19.76
N GLY A 231 3.99 -6.44 20.20
CA GLY A 231 4.01 -7.63 21.05
C GLY A 231 4.77 -7.65 22.39
N GLY A 232 5.21 -6.54 22.96
CA GLY A 232 5.66 -6.53 24.36
C GLY A 232 4.46 -6.47 25.30
N PRO A 233 4.36 -7.28 26.38
CA PRO A 233 3.37 -7.04 27.41
C PRO A 233 3.64 -5.63 27.93
N GLY A 234 2.71 -4.72 27.66
CA GLY A 234 2.75 -3.37 28.20
C GLY A 234 2.71 -3.48 29.72
N LYS A 235 3.88 -3.59 30.36
CA LYS A 235 4.05 -3.08 31.70
C LYS A 235 3.66 -1.61 31.58
N ARG A 236 2.43 -1.31 31.96
CA ARG A 236 1.99 0.02 32.34
C ARG A 236 3.13 0.57 33.17
N LEU A 237 3.91 1.52 32.63
CA LEU A 237 4.97 2.15 33.40
C LEU A 237 4.31 2.58 34.72
N PRO A 238 4.77 2.09 35.89
CA PRO A 238 4.15 2.43 37.15
C PRO A 238 4.10 3.95 37.23
N GLY A 239 2.90 4.45 37.50
CA GLY A 239 2.52 5.83 37.28
C GLY A 239 3.60 6.79 37.75
N ARG A 240 4.02 7.67 36.85
CA ARG A 240 4.77 8.87 37.25
C ARG A 240 3.90 9.58 38.30
N PRO A 241 4.34 9.70 39.57
CA PRO A 241 3.56 10.39 40.56
C PRO A 241 3.35 11.82 40.09
N ALA A 242 2.14 12.34 40.28
CA ALA A 242 1.83 13.74 40.03
C ALA A 242 2.90 14.62 40.68
N ASN A 243 3.54 15.47 39.88
CA ASN A 243 4.52 16.43 40.35
C ASN A 243 3.76 17.46 41.21
N SER A 244 3.67 17.19 42.52
CA SER A 244 3.24 18.19 43.48
C SER A 244 4.41 19.15 43.68
N THR A 245 4.18 20.39 43.31
CA THR A 245 5.04 21.51 43.66
C THR A 245 5.05 21.67 45.19
N ARG A 246 6.14 21.27 45.85
CA ARG A 246 6.58 21.86 47.13
C ARG A 246 7.97 21.39 47.54
N GLY A 247 8.88 22.36 47.67
CA GLY A 247 9.93 22.36 48.68
C GLY A 247 11.22 21.63 48.33
N ALA A 248 12.18 22.39 47.78
CA ALA A 248 13.59 22.01 47.79
C ALA A 248 14.12 21.91 49.23
N ARG A 249 14.76 20.78 49.57
CA ARG A 249 15.85 20.74 50.55
C ARG A 249 16.81 19.58 50.25
N ALA A 250 18.10 19.91 50.26
CA ALA A 250 19.25 19.10 49.87
C ALA A 250 19.62 18.02 50.93
N PRO A 251 20.55 17.10 50.62
CA PRO A 251 20.56 15.71 51.10
C PRO A 251 21.49 15.43 52.29
N SER A 252 21.34 14.27 52.91
CA SER A 252 22.35 13.68 53.80
C SER A 252 22.39 12.15 53.68
N GLY A 253 23.55 11.62 53.28
CA GLY A 253 24.12 10.39 53.84
C GLY A 253 23.99 9.08 53.06
N GLY A 254 25.13 8.60 52.53
CA GLY A 254 25.67 7.26 52.86
C GLY A 254 25.33 6.06 51.95
N PRO A 255 26.34 5.35 51.39
CA PRO A 255 26.17 4.23 50.47
C PRO A 255 26.41 2.85 51.11
N SER A 256 25.83 1.79 50.54
CA SER A 256 26.32 0.40 50.62
C SER A 256 25.51 -0.46 49.64
N GLY A 257 26.09 -1.00 48.56
CA GLY A 257 26.66 -2.36 48.50
C GLY A 257 25.64 -3.27 47.80
N ALA A 258 25.75 -3.53 46.50
CA ALA A 258 26.58 -4.54 45.83
C ALA A 258 26.20 -5.99 46.17
N THR A 259 25.80 -6.74 45.13
CA THR A 259 26.00 -8.18 44.77
C THR A 259 24.77 -8.67 43.99
N SER A 260 24.86 -9.01 42.69
CA SER A 260 25.37 -10.29 42.12
C SER A 260 24.39 -11.45 42.41
N ASP A 261 24.09 -12.43 41.58
CA ASP A 261 24.46 -12.86 40.23
C ASP A 261 23.28 -13.70 39.67
N ASP A 262 23.25 -13.79 38.34
CA ASP A 262 22.95 -14.94 37.47
C ASP A 262 22.31 -16.21 38.07
N ASP A 263 21.28 -16.73 37.38
CA ASP A 263 21.15 -18.17 37.17
C ASP A 263 20.43 -18.48 35.85
N GLU A 264 21.23 -19.03 34.95
CA GLU A 264 20.90 -19.65 33.66
C GLU A 264 20.70 -21.16 33.89
N ALA A 265 19.63 -21.77 33.35
CA ALA A 265 19.59 -23.16 32.85
C ALA A 265 18.13 -23.60 32.58
N GLY A 266 17.77 -23.83 31.32
CA GLY A 266 17.50 -25.19 30.79
C GLY A 266 16.03 -25.59 30.95
N ARG A 267 15.38 -26.41 30.14
CA ARG A 267 15.68 -27.18 28.94
C ARG A 267 14.33 -27.78 28.51
N ASP A 268 14.22 -28.16 27.23
CA ASP A 268 13.37 -29.22 26.70
C ASP A 268 11.85 -29.02 26.58
N GLY A 269 11.44 -28.75 25.33
CA GLY A 269 10.70 -29.72 24.51
C GLY A 269 9.40 -30.29 25.05
N VAL A 270 8.28 -29.68 24.64
CA VAL A 270 6.99 -30.39 24.50
C VAL A 270 6.32 -29.92 23.21
N VAL A 271 6.37 -30.79 22.20
CA VAL A 271 5.45 -30.78 21.06
C VAL A 271 4.07 -31.16 21.60
N LYS A 272 3.10 -30.24 21.56
CA LYS A 272 1.68 -30.54 21.75
C LYS A 272 0.83 -29.72 20.78
N ASP A 273 0.34 -30.48 19.82
CA ASP A 273 -1.00 -30.53 19.25
C ASP A 273 -1.80 -29.25 18.94
N CYS A 274 -2.41 -29.33 17.77
CA CYS A 274 -3.25 -28.37 17.08
C CYS A 274 -4.52 -27.98 17.85
N GLN A 275 -5.04 -26.80 17.50
CA GLN A 275 -6.42 -26.36 17.68
C GLN A 275 -6.89 -26.12 19.12
N SER A 276 -6.61 -24.93 19.63
CA SER A 276 -7.59 -24.14 20.40
C SER A 276 -7.05 -22.71 20.57
N HIS A 277 -7.98 -21.74 20.67
CA HIS A 277 -7.76 -20.28 20.77
C HIS A 277 -7.90 -19.48 19.46
N ILE A 278 -9.01 -19.74 18.76
CA ILE A 278 -9.83 -18.62 18.28
C ILE A 278 -10.49 -18.04 19.54
N ASN A 279 -10.00 -16.89 20.03
CA ASN A 279 -10.74 -15.89 20.83
C ASN A 279 -9.74 -14.89 21.44
N GLU A 280 -9.59 -13.72 20.82
CA GLU A 280 -9.86 -12.42 21.46
C GLU A 280 -9.75 -11.28 20.43
N GLU A 281 -10.73 -10.38 20.50
CA GLU A 281 -11.00 -9.30 19.55
C GLU A 281 -10.03 -8.10 19.69
N THR A 282 -9.85 -7.40 18.56
CA THR A 282 -9.44 -5.99 18.33
C THR A 282 -7.98 -5.66 17.94
N ASP A 283 -7.84 -5.07 16.73
CA ASP A 283 -7.25 -3.73 16.44
C ASP A 283 -5.82 -3.59 15.81
N GLY A 284 -5.44 -4.36 14.77
CA GLY A 284 -4.04 -4.49 14.27
C GLY A 284 -3.69 -4.16 12.79
N GLY A 285 -4.47 -3.32 12.12
CA GLY A 285 -4.39 -2.79 10.75
C GLY A 285 -3.17 -3.14 9.89
N LEU A 286 -2.07 -2.39 9.99
CA LEU A 286 -0.91 -2.55 9.10
C LEU A 286 -0.19 -3.89 9.32
N ALA A 287 -0.01 -4.30 10.57
CA ALA A 287 0.69 -5.55 10.87
C ALA A 287 -0.04 -6.75 10.26
N LYS A 288 -1.38 -6.75 10.31
CA LYS A 288 -2.17 -7.82 9.70
C LYS A 288 -2.23 -7.70 8.18
N GLY A 289 -2.30 -6.49 7.61
CA GLY A 289 -2.21 -6.26 6.16
C GLY A 289 -0.88 -6.76 5.59
N VAL A 290 0.24 -6.45 6.24
CA VAL A 290 1.57 -6.96 5.90
C VAL A 290 1.63 -8.48 6.08
N MET A 291 1.07 -9.04 7.16
CA MET A 291 1.04 -10.50 7.34
C MET A 291 0.23 -11.20 6.25
N ALA A 292 -0.92 -10.67 5.85
CA ALA A 292 -1.70 -11.18 4.73
C ALA A 292 -0.91 -11.14 3.42
N HIS A 293 -0.16 -10.06 3.19
CA HIS A 293 0.70 -9.92 2.02
C HIS A 293 1.87 -10.91 2.05
N VAL A 294 2.56 -11.06 3.18
CA VAL A 294 3.66 -12.01 3.37
C VAL A 294 3.16 -13.45 3.24
N MET A 295 2.03 -13.80 3.85
CA MET A 295 1.42 -15.12 3.73
C MET A 295 1.05 -15.44 2.29
N ALA A 296 0.46 -14.49 1.55
CA ALA A 296 0.16 -14.70 0.14
C ALA A 296 1.43 -14.92 -0.71
N LEU A 297 2.53 -14.24 -0.42
CA LEU A 297 3.82 -14.49 -1.09
C LEU A 297 4.47 -15.81 -0.65
N MET A 298 4.22 -16.27 0.58
CA MET A 298 4.77 -17.51 1.15
C MET A 298 4.02 -18.76 0.72
N ASP A 299 2.69 -18.70 0.55
CA ASP A 299 1.86 -19.84 0.20
C ASP A 299 2.17 -20.37 -1.23
N ASP A 300 2.67 -19.50 -2.12
CA ASP A 300 2.97 -19.85 -3.53
C ASP A 300 4.48 -19.99 -3.81
N ALA A 301 5.34 -19.36 -2.99
CA ALA A 301 6.78 -19.60 -3.04
C ALA A 301 7.11 -20.93 -2.36
N GLY A 302 7.03 -22.04 -3.11
CA GLY A 302 7.56 -23.33 -2.67
C GLY A 302 8.95 -23.17 -2.04
N THR A 303 8.97 -23.18 -0.69
CA THR A 303 10.11 -23.01 0.22
C THR A 303 11.45 -22.63 -0.42
N PHE A 304 11.74 -21.33 -0.49
CA PHE A 304 13.13 -20.84 -0.48
C PHE A 304 13.44 -20.29 0.92
N ASN A 305 13.92 -21.19 1.78
CA ASN A 305 14.63 -20.81 3.00
C ASN A 305 15.90 -20.07 2.58
N MET A 306 15.90 -18.75 2.68
CA MET A 306 17.14 -17.99 2.80
C MET A 306 17.27 -17.59 4.26
N ALA A 307 17.88 -18.47 5.04
CA ALA A 307 18.45 -18.10 6.33
C ALA A 307 19.48 -16.99 6.09
N MET A 308 19.34 -15.88 6.80
CA MET A 308 20.51 -15.09 7.22
C MET A 308 21.11 -15.74 8.45
#